data_AF-A0A7Y7TLQ3-F1
#
_entry.id   AF-A0A7Y7TLQ3-F1
#
_cell.length_a   1.000
_cell.length_b   1.000
_cell.length_c   1.000
_cell.angle_alpha   90.00
_cell.angle_beta   90.00
_cell.angle_gamma   90.00
#
_symmetry.space_group_name_H-M   'P 1'
#
loop_
_entity.id
_entity.type
_entity.pdbx_description
1 polymer ?
#
loop_
_entity_poly.entity_id
_entity_poly.type
_entity_poly.pdbx_seq_one_letter_code
_entity_poly.pdbx_strand_id
1 'polypeptide(L)'
;MKFDRFDRLIIVFLLLTIVGLSLLLSRTIPERTTKIETRNMERELAAQARQALLDKLYSPVAASMQAGQMQEALLKLEEINVRYPGEAHGFILKGEIFDRLGVPDKAAASLVQGVKLNGDYIDKRSSVSRRDLITRLVDSTLPGAVSAYRNSPVNAVLKENLANLNYLKSRLAGGCE
;
A
#
# COMPACT_ATOMS: atom_id res chain seq x y z
N MET A 1 11.54 -72.85 17.90
CA MET A 1 12.63 -72.45 16.98
C MET A 1 13.73 -71.79 17.79
N LYS A 2 14.94 -72.36 17.79
CA LYS A 2 16.11 -71.72 18.41
C LYS A 2 16.65 -70.72 17.38
N PHE A 3 16.68 -69.44 17.73
CA PHE A 3 17.34 -68.43 16.92
C PHE A 3 18.83 -68.76 16.85
N ASP A 4 19.31 -69.04 15.63
CA ASP A 4 20.72 -69.29 15.40
C ASP A 4 21.49 -67.96 15.48
N ARG A 5 22.81 -68.03 15.63
CA ARG A 5 23.70 -66.86 15.65
C ARG A 5 23.53 -65.99 14.41
N PHE A 6 23.17 -66.61 13.29
CA PHE A 6 22.90 -65.94 12.03
C PHE A 6 21.63 -65.05 12.10
N ASP A 7 20.54 -65.56 12.68
CA ASP A 7 19.30 -64.79 12.85
C ASP A 7 19.51 -63.57 13.75
N ARG A 8 20.34 -63.71 14.79
CA ARG A 8 20.68 -62.58 15.67
C ARG A 8 21.44 -61.48 14.95
N LEU A 9 22.36 -61.83 14.06
CA LEU A 9 23.10 -60.85 13.25
C LEU A 9 22.17 -60.11 12.29
N ILE A 10 21.22 -60.81 11.67
CA ILE A 10 20.22 -60.20 10.78
C ILE A 10 19.33 -59.22 11.55
N ILE A 11 18.86 -59.59 12.75
CA ILE A 11 18.01 -58.72 13.58
C ILE A 11 18.77 -57.45 13.99
N VAL A 12 20.05 -57.57 14.36
CA VAL A 12 20.88 -56.40 14.71
C VAL A 12 21.06 -55.48 13.51
N PHE A 13 21.35 -56.03 12.33
CA PHE A 13 21.47 -55.23 11.10
C PHE A 13 20.16 -54.53 10.74
N LEU A 14 19.04 -55.21 10.88
CA LEU A 14 17.71 -54.66 10.58
C LEU A 14 17.33 -53.54 11.56
N LEU A 15 17.66 -53.68 12.84
CA LEU A 15 17.47 -52.58 13.80
C LEU A 15 18.36 -51.39 13.46
N LEU A 16 19.60 -51.62 13.03
CA LEU A 16 20.53 -50.56 12.68
C LEU A 16 20.09 -49.78 11.44
N THR A 17 19.52 -50.45 10.43
CA THR A 17 18.94 -49.78 9.26
C THR A 17 17.67 -49.00 9.60
N ILE A 18 16.80 -49.54 10.47
CA ILE A 18 15.59 -48.83 10.93
C ILE A 18 15.96 -47.57 11.72
N VAL A 19 16.92 -47.67 12.64
CA VAL A 19 17.41 -46.51 13.42
C VAL A 19 18.06 -45.49 12.48
N GLY A 20 18.90 -45.93 11.55
CA GLY A 20 19.52 -45.06 10.55
C GLY A 20 18.48 -44.32 9.71
N LEU A 21 17.45 -45.02 9.23
CA LEU A 21 16.37 -44.45 8.44
C LEU A 21 15.52 -43.46 9.26
N SER A 22 15.22 -43.80 10.52
CA SER A 22 14.48 -42.93 11.45
C SER A 22 15.24 -41.63 11.74
N LEU A 23 16.57 -41.72 11.91
CA LEU A 23 17.43 -40.57 12.17
C LEU A 23 17.58 -39.67 10.92
N LEU A 24 17.58 -40.29 9.74
CA LEU A 24 17.63 -39.58 8.45
C LEU A 24 16.30 -38.87 8.18
N LEU A 25 15.17 -39.54 8.38
CA LEU A 25 13.83 -38.96 8.28
C LEU A 25 13.63 -37.80 9.26
N SER A 26 14.15 -37.91 10.49
CA SER A 26 14.05 -36.82 11.49
C SER A 26 14.85 -35.57 11.12
N ARG A 27 15.91 -35.71 10.33
CA ARG A 27 16.70 -34.57 9.82
C ARG A 27 16.15 -33.96 8.54
N THR A 28 15.34 -34.71 7.79
CA THR A 28 14.82 -34.30 6.47
C THR A 28 13.35 -33.91 6.47
N ILE A 29 12.67 -33.81 7.62
CA ILE A 29 11.38 -33.12 7.66
C ILE A 29 11.71 -31.62 7.57
N PRO A 30 11.56 -30.97 6.40
CA PRO A 30 11.64 -29.53 6.40
C PRO A 30 10.49 -29.07 7.31
N GLU A 31 10.78 -28.17 8.25
CA GLU A 31 9.73 -27.46 8.97
C GLU A 31 8.71 -27.03 7.94
N ARG A 32 7.47 -27.47 8.12
CA ARG A 32 6.34 -26.97 7.33
C ARG A 32 6.22 -25.49 7.68
N THR A 33 7.00 -24.65 7.00
CA THR A 33 6.72 -23.23 6.84
C THR A 33 5.29 -23.18 6.37
N THR A 34 4.42 -22.76 7.28
CA THR A 34 2.99 -22.85 7.03
C THR A 34 2.68 -21.95 5.84
N LYS A 35 1.84 -22.41 4.91
CA LYS A 35 1.43 -21.66 3.71
C LYS A 35 0.96 -20.22 3.99
N ILE A 36 0.61 -19.92 5.25
CA ILE A 36 0.22 -18.59 5.75
C ILE A 36 1.45 -17.69 5.92
N GLU A 37 2.54 -18.20 6.49
CA GLU A 37 3.78 -17.47 6.72
C GLU A 37 4.45 -17.09 5.40
N THR A 38 4.50 -18.01 4.44
CA THR A 38 5.01 -17.73 3.10
C THR A 38 4.18 -16.65 2.38
N ARG A 39 2.85 -16.70 2.51
CA ARG A 39 1.95 -15.71 1.90
C ARG A 39 2.09 -14.32 2.53
N ASN A 40 2.35 -14.24 3.83
CA ASN A 40 2.59 -12.96 4.50
C ASN A 40 3.94 -12.38 4.08
N MET A 41 4.99 -13.20 4.03
CA MET A 41 6.30 -12.80 3.54
C MET A 41 6.26 -12.33 2.07
N GLU A 42 5.55 -13.04 1.20
CA GLU A 42 5.33 -12.64 -0.20
C GLU A 42 4.64 -11.28 -0.33
N ARG A 43 3.63 -11.02 0.51
CA ARG A 43 2.93 -9.72 0.53
C ARG A 43 3.84 -8.60 0.99
N GLU A 44 4.64 -8.84 2.01
CA GLU A 44 5.61 -7.87 2.52
C GLU A 44 6.68 -7.56 1.45
N LEU A 45 7.23 -8.58 0.79
CA LEU A 45 8.17 -8.41 -0.31
C LEU A 45 7.55 -7.63 -1.48
N ALA A 46 6.30 -7.92 -1.85
CA ALA A 46 5.60 -7.19 -2.88
C ALA A 46 5.35 -5.73 -2.51
N ALA A 47 4.99 -5.46 -1.24
CA ALA A 47 4.82 -4.10 -0.73
C ALA A 47 6.14 -3.32 -0.74
N GLN A 48 7.24 -3.94 -0.31
CA GLN A 48 8.58 -3.35 -0.35
C GLN A 48 9.03 -3.07 -1.79
N ALA A 49 8.84 -4.02 -2.70
CA ALA A 49 9.18 -3.84 -4.11
C ALA A 49 8.36 -2.71 -4.75
N ARG A 50 7.07 -2.61 -4.42
CA ARG A 50 6.22 -1.50 -4.85
C ARG A 50 6.73 -0.18 -4.31
N GLN A 51 7.06 -0.10 -3.02
CA GLN A 51 7.59 1.11 -2.41
C GLN A 51 8.89 1.56 -3.09
N ALA A 52 9.84 0.65 -3.26
CA ALA A 52 11.11 0.94 -3.93
C ALA A 52 10.93 1.41 -5.38
N LEU A 53 9.95 0.83 -6.09
CA LEU A 53 9.59 1.29 -7.44
C LEU A 53 9.02 2.71 -7.41
N LEU A 54 8.08 3.00 -6.52
CA LEU A 54 7.48 4.33 -6.38
C LEU A 54 8.55 5.37 -6.04
N ASP A 55 9.41 5.08 -5.07
CA ASP A 55 10.50 5.97 -4.67
C ASP A 55 11.44 6.25 -5.85
N LYS A 56 11.79 5.23 -6.63
CA LYS A 56 12.63 5.41 -7.82
C LYS A 56 11.95 6.24 -8.91
N LEU A 57 10.67 5.97 -9.20
CA LEU A 57 9.93 6.65 -10.26
C LEU A 57 9.66 8.12 -9.91
N TYR A 58 9.26 8.40 -8.66
CA TYR A 58 8.81 9.71 -8.23
C TYR A 58 9.85 10.53 -7.47
N SER A 59 11.07 10.01 -7.28
CA SER A 59 12.19 10.74 -6.66
C SER A 59 12.40 12.15 -7.23
N PRO A 60 12.36 12.38 -8.57
CA PRO A 60 12.50 13.74 -9.11
C PRO A 60 11.39 14.71 -8.68
N VAL A 61 10.16 14.21 -8.51
CA VAL A 61 9.01 14.99 -8.04
C VAL A 61 9.20 15.32 -6.56
N ALA A 62 9.55 14.32 -5.75
CA ALA A 62 9.80 14.49 -4.32
C ALA A 62 10.93 15.50 -4.06
N ALA A 63 12.01 15.45 -4.84
CA ALA A 63 13.11 16.41 -4.75
C ALA A 63 12.66 17.85 -5.02
N SER A 64 11.88 18.09 -6.08
CA SER A 64 11.33 19.42 -6.36
C SER A 64 10.34 19.90 -5.28
N MET A 65 9.51 19.01 -4.72
CA MET A 65 8.63 19.33 -3.60
C MET A 65 9.41 19.73 -2.34
N GLN A 66 10.50 19.02 -2.04
CA GLN A 66 11.39 19.34 -0.91
C GLN A 66 12.11 20.68 -1.11
N ALA A 67 12.47 21.01 -2.35
CA ALA A 67 13.05 22.29 -2.71
C ALA A 67 12.03 23.46 -2.76
N GLY A 68 10.74 23.21 -2.49
CA GLY A 68 9.69 24.22 -2.57
C GLY A 68 9.23 24.56 -4.00
N GLN A 69 9.75 23.86 -5.01
CA GLN A 69 9.51 24.11 -6.44
C GLN A 69 8.25 23.37 -6.91
N MET A 70 7.08 23.79 -6.43
CA MET A 70 5.81 23.08 -6.65
C MET A 70 5.39 23.02 -8.13
N GLN A 71 5.63 24.09 -8.91
CA GLN A 71 5.33 24.09 -10.34
C GLN A 71 6.23 23.12 -11.12
N GLU A 72 7.51 23.05 -10.76
CA GLU A 72 8.45 22.10 -11.36
C GLU A 72 8.08 20.65 -10.98
N ALA A 73 7.66 20.43 -9.73
CA ALA A 73 7.16 19.13 -9.29
C ALA A 73 5.94 18.68 -10.10
N LEU A 74 4.99 19.58 -10.41
CA LEU A 74 3.86 19.27 -11.28
C LEU A 74 4.30 18.90 -12.70
N LEU A 75 5.24 19.65 -13.28
CA LEU A 75 5.74 19.37 -14.63
C LEU A 75 6.38 17.97 -14.70
N LYS A 76 7.28 17.66 -13.76
CA LYS A 76 7.93 16.34 -13.67
C LYS A 76 6.89 15.22 -13.45
N LEU A 77 5.87 15.50 -12.64
CA LEU A 77 4.80 14.55 -12.40
C LEU A 77 3.96 14.28 -13.66
N GLU A 78 3.71 15.30 -14.47
CA GLU A 78 3.02 15.16 -15.76
C GLU A 78 3.84 14.33 -16.75
N GLU A 79 5.17 14.52 -16.81
CA GLU A 79 6.06 13.67 -17.61
C GLU A 79 5.99 12.19 -17.20
N ILE A 80 5.95 11.91 -15.89
CA ILE A 80 5.78 10.54 -15.38
C ILE A 80 4.42 9.98 -15.77
N ASN A 81 3.35 10.77 -15.64
CA ASN A 81 1.98 10.33 -15.96
C ASN A 81 1.77 10.02 -17.44
N VAL A 82 2.54 10.63 -18.34
CA VAL A 82 2.54 10.26 -19.77
C VAL A 82 3.05 8.83 -19.97
N ARG A 83 4.07 8.43 -19.20
CA ARG A 83 4.70 7.10 -19.31
C ARG A 83 3.97 6.03 -18.50
N TYR A 84 3.38 6.42 -17.37
CA TYR A 84 2.70 5.55 -16.43
C TYR A 84 1.30 6.11 -16.11
N PRO A 85 0.36 6.05 -17.06
CA PRO A 85 -0.98 6.59 -16.86
C PRO A 85 -1.75 5.79 -15.82
N GLY A 86 -2.58 6.47 -15.03
CA GLY A 86 -3.52 5.82 -14.11
C GLY A 86 -2.90 5.27 -12.82
N GLU A 87 -1.66 5.63 -12.49
CA GLU A 87 -1.04 5.22 -11.22
C GLU A 87 -1.55 6.10 -10.07
N ALA A 88 -1.95 5.45 -8.96
CA ALA A 88 -2.58 6.10 -7.80
C ALA A 88 -1.67 7.10 -7.07
N HIS A 89 -0.40 6.73 -6.80
CA HIS A 89 0.64 7.59 -6.25
C HIS A 89 0.79 8.90 -7.03
N GLY A 90 0.71 8.84 -8.36
CA GLY A 90 0.76 10.03 -9.21
C GLY A 90 -0.34 11.04 -8.86
N PHE A 91 -1.58 10.59 -8.70
CA PHE A 91 -2.70 11.44 -8.27
C PHE A 91 -2.55 11.94 -6.83
N ILE A 92 -2.01 11.11 -5.94
CA ILE A 92 -1.76 11.47 -4.55
C ILE A 92 -0.73 12.59 -4.44
N LEU A 93 0.40 12.47 -5.15
CA LEU A 93 1.41 13.53 -5.21
C LEU A 93 0.85 14.80 -5.84
N LYS A 94 0.05 14.67 -6.91
CA LYS A 94 -0.61 15.82 -7.53
C LYS A 94 -1.50 16.57 -6.53
N GLY A 95 -2.25 15.81 -5.73
CA GLY A 95 -3.07 16.34 -4.64
C GLY A 95 -2.26 17.08 -3.58
N GLU A 96 -1.16 16.47 -3.13
CA GLU A 96 -0.25 17.11 -2.16
C GLU A 96 0.38 18.40 -2.71
N ILE A 97 0.78 18.41 -3.99
CA ILE A 97 1.33 19.62 -4.61
C ILE A 97 0.28 20.72 -4.69
N PHE A 98 -0.96 20.41 -5.07
CA PHE A 98 -2.04 21.40 -5.10
C PHE A 98 -2.40 21.95 -3.71
N ASP A 99 -2.35 21.11 -2.68
CA ASP A 99 -2.54 21.55 -1.29
C ASP A 99 -1.48 22.57 -0.90
N ARG A 100 -0.20 22.27 -1.18
CA ARG A 100 0.92 23.19 -0.93
C ARG A 100 0.86 24.47 -1.77
N LEU A 101 0.24 24.43 -2.95
CA LEU A 101 -0.02 25.60 -3.79
C LEU A 101 -1.22 26.44 -3.33
N GLY A 102 -1.96 26.01 -2.30
CA GLY A 102 -3.13 26.71 -1.80
C GLY A 102 -4.36 26.57 -2.69
N VAL A 103 -4.46 25.48 -3.46
CA VAL A 103 -5.61 25.20 -4.34
C VAL A 103 -6.34 23.93 -3.85
N PRO A 104 -7.03 23.99 -2.70
CA PRO A 104 -7.55 22.82 -1.99
C PRO A 104 -8.61 22.06 -2.79
N ASP A 105 -9.37 22.74 -3.65
CA ASP A 105 -10.39 22.11 -4.50
C ASP A 105 -9.77 21.11 -5.49
N LYS A 106 -8.65 21.52 -6.12
CA LYS A 106 -7.88 20.64 -7.02
C LYS A 106 -7.13 19.55 -6.26
N ALA A 107 -6.68 19.87 -5.04
CA ALA A 107 -6.06 18.90 -4.14
C ALA A 107 -7.05 17.78 -3.81
N ALA A 108 -8.26 18.13 -3.37
CA ALA A 108 -9.32 17.17 -3.03
C ALA A 108 -9.68 16.30 -4.23
N ALA A 109 -9.90 16.89 -5.41
CA ALA A 109 -10.22 16.15 -6.63
C ALA A 109 -9.12 15.12 -6.98
N SER A 110 -7.85 15.52 -6.89
CA SER A 110 -6.72 14.63 -7.20
C SER A 110 -6.57 13.52 -6.16
N LEU A 111 -6.70 13.84 -4.87
CA LEU A 111 -6.65 12.85 -3.79
C LEU A 111 -7.79 11.83 -3.90
N VAL A 112 -9.00 12.25 -4.27
CA VAL A 112 -10.12 11.34 -4.54
C VAL A 112 -9.78 10.34 -5.64
N GLN A 113 -9.17 10.80 -6.74
CA GLN A 113 -8.74 9.91 -7.83
C GLN A 113 -7.70 8.90 -7.35
N GLY A 114 -6.69 9.34 -6.60
CA GLY A 114 -5.67 8.46 -6.02
C GLY A 114 -6.26 7.42 -5.06
N VAL A 115 -7.13 7.85 -4.15
CA VAL A 115 -7.78 6.98 -3.16
C VAL A 115 -8.73 5.96 -3.81
N LYS A 116 -9.44 6.34 -4.87
CA LYS A 116 -10.29 5.43 -5.64
C LYS A 116 -9.49 4.33 -6.32
N LEU A 117 -8.28 4.65 -6.78
CA LEU A 117 -7.39 3.68 -7.43
C LEU A 117 -6.66 2.80 -6.42
N ASN A 118 -6.28 3.34 -5.27
CA ASN A 118 -5.71 2.57 -4.17
C ASN A 118 -6.13 3.12 -2.79
N GLY A 119 -6.89 2.32 -2.04
CA GLY A 119 -7.35 2.65 -0.69
C GLY A 119 -6.24 2.69 0.36
N ASP A 120 -5.07 2.11 0.08
CA ASP A 120 -3.92 2.07 1.00
C ASP A 120 -3.46 3.47 1.43
N TYR A 121 -3.71 4.50 0.62
CA TYR A 121 -3.36 5.89 0.95
C TYR A 121 -4.17 6.47 2.12
N ILE A 122 -5.30 5.85 2.49
CA ILE A 122 -6.12 6.24 3.66
C ILE A 122 -5.98 5.23 4.81
N ASP A 123 -5.48 4.02 4.54
CA ASP A 123 -5.21 3.05 5.59
C ASP A 123 -4.05 3.55 6.47
N LYS A 124 -4.30 3.63 7.77
CA LYS A 124 -3.29 4.01 8.77
C LYS A 124 -2.16 2.98 8.92
N ARG A 125 -2.37 1.74 8.47
CA ARG A 125 -1.39 0.64 8.56
C ARG A 125 -0.49 0.56 7.32
N SER A 126 -0.82 1.27 6.25
CA SER A 126 -0.06 1.24 5.01
C SER A 126 1.19 2.12 5.09
N SER A 127 2.30 1.64 4.51
CA SER A 127 3.54 2.42 4.39
C SER A 127 3.41 3.63 3.47
N VAL A 128 2.50 3.57 2.49
CA VAL A 128 2.24 4.69 1.56
C VAL A 128 1.17 5.65 2.07
N SER A 129 0.70 5.48 3.31
CA SER A 129 -0.41 6.28 3.84
C SER A 129 -0.17 7.78 3.70
N ARG A 130 -1.23 8.49 3.30
CA ARG A 130 -1.33 9.95 3.27
C ARG A 130 -2.55 10.41 4.07
N ARG A 131 -3.02 9.57 4.99
CA ARG A 131 -4.19 9.81 5.83
C ARG A 131 -4.13 11.16 6.55
N ASP A 132 -2.98 11.54 7.10
CA ASP A 132 -2.83 12.80 7.84
C ASP A 132 -2.96 14.02 6.93
N LEU A 133 -2.39 13.96 5.73
CA LEU A 133 -2.56 15.01 4.71
C LEU A 133 -4.03 15.15 4.34
N ILE A 134 -4.69 14.04 4.02
CA ILE A 134 -6.11 14.01 3.63
C ILE A 134 -6.99 14.52 4.77
N THR A 135 -6.69 14.14 6.02
CA THR A 135 -7.41 14.60 7.21
C THR A 135 -7.29 16.11 7.36
N ARG A 136 -6.07 16.66 7.33
CA ARG A 136 -5.86 18.12 7.42
C ARG A 136 -6.56 18.89 6.29
N LEU A 137 -6.52 18.39 5.06
CA LEU A 137 -7.20 19.02 3.93
C LEU A 137 -8.73 19.03 4.14
N VAL A 138 -9.30 17.89 4.53
CA VAL A 138 -10.74 17.76 4.77
C VAL A 138 -11.18 18.67 5.90
N ASP A 139 -10.49 18.64 7.04
CA ASP A 139 -10.85 19.42 8.22
C ASP A 139 -10.75 20.93 7.97
N SER A 140 -9.74 21.38 7.23
CA SER A 140 -9.54 22.79 6.91
C SER A 140 -10.50 23.32 5.84
N THR A 141 -10.84 22.51 4.83
CA THR A 141 -11.55 22.98 3.63
C THR A 141 -13.05 22.73 3.70
N LEU A 142 -13.50 21.64 4.34
CA LEU A 142 -14.90 21.23 4.34
C LEU A 142 -15.87 22.30 4.90
N PRO A 143 -15.61 22.99 6.02
CA PRO A 143 -16.54 24.00 6.54
C PRO A 143 -16.78 25.15 5.56
N GLY A 144 -15.70 25.59 4.88
CA GLY A 144 -15.76 26.62 3.85
C GLY A 144 -16.55 26.14 2.62
N ALA A 145 -16.28 24.92 2.15
CA ALA A 145 -16.99 24.33 1.02
C ALA A 145 -18.50 24.17 1.27
N VAL A 146 -18.89 23.75 2.49
CA VAL A 146 -20.31 23.67 2.90
C VAL A 146 -20.97 25.04 2.85
N SER A 147 -20.31 26.06 3.40
CA SER A 147 -20.84 27.43 3.43
C SER A 147 -20.98 28.02 2.03
N ALA A 148 -19.96 27.84 1.18
CA ALA A 148 -19.98 28.28 -0.21
C ALA A 148 -21.11 27.61 -1.00
N TYR A 149 -21.29 26.29 -0.84
CA TYR A 149 -22.37 25.57 -1.52
C TYR A 149 -23.76 26.02 -1.05
N ARG A 150 -23.96 26.26 0.26
CA ARG A 150 -25.24 26.78 0.79
C ARG A 150 -25.61 28.13 0.20
N ASN A 151 -24.64 28.99 -0.03
CA ASN A 151 -24.85 30.32 -0.62
C ASN A 151 -25.07 30.27 -2.15
N SER A 152 -24.73 29.17 -2.81
CA SER A 152 -24.87 29.01 -4.27
C SER A 152 -25.08 27.54 -4.67
N PRO A 153 -26.25 26.96 -4.36
CA PRO A 153 -26.50 25.51 -4.47
C PRO A 153 -26.59 24.99 -5.91
N VAL A 154 -26.77 25.89 -6.88
CA VAL A 154 -26.85 25.56 -8.31
C VAL A 154 -25.45 25.47 -8.95
N ASN A 155 -24.40 25.96 -8.28
CA ASN A 155 -23.05 25.92 -8.83
C ASN A 155 -22.49 24.49 -8.84
N ALA A 156 -22.28 23.95 -10.05
CA ALA A 156 -21.79 22.59 -10.25
C ALA A 156 -20.38 22.36 -9.67
N VAL A 157 -19.49 23.35 -9.75
CA VAL A 157 -18.11 23.23 -9.24
C VAL A 157 -18.11 23.12 -7.71
N LEU A 158 -18.90 23.94 -7.03
CA LEU A 158 -19.03 23.88 -5.57
C LEU A 158 -19.67 22.56 -5.12
N LYS A 159 -20.65 22.07 -5.89
CA LYS A 159 -21.27 20.76 -5.65
C LYS A 159 -20.25 19.63 -5.76
N GLU A 160 -19.43 19.64 -6.81
CA GLU A 160 -18.39 18.63 -7.03
C GLU A 160 -17.30 18.68 -5.95
N ASN A 161 -16.80 19.86 -5.61
CA ASN A 161 -15.81 20.03 -4.55
C ASN A 161 -16.34 19.48 -3.20
N LEU A 162 -17.57 19.85 -2.84
CA LEU A 162 -18.22 19.33 -1.64
C LEU A 162 -18.37 17.80 -1.68
N ALA A 163 -18.70 17.23 -2.84
CA ALA A 163 -18.79 15.77 -3.01
C ALA A 163 -17.42 15.09 -2.82
N ASN A 164 -16.35 15.67 -3.37
CA ASN A 164 -14.99 15.16 -3.22
C ASN A 164 -14.53 15.17 -1.75
N LEU A 165 -14.76 16.27 -1.03
CA LEU A 165 -14.40 16.39 0.39
C LEU A 165 -15.22 15.41 1.25
N ASN A 166 -16.52 15.25 0.96
CA ASN A 166 -17.36 14.28 1.66
C ASN A 166 -16.94 12.83 1.39
N TYR A 167 -16.52 12.51 0.16
CA TYR A 167 -15.96 11.19 -0.16
C TYR A 167 -14.73 10.90 0.69
N LEU A 168 -13.76 11.82 0.72
CA LEU A 168 -12.54 11.67 1.54
C LEU A 168 -12.88 11.54 3.02
N LYS A 169 -13.79 12.36 3.55
CA LYS A 169 -14.28 12.26 4.94
C LYS A 169 -14.86 10.88 5.24
N SER A 170 -15.70 10.35 4.35
CA SER A 170 -16.31 9.02 4.51
C SER A 170 -15.23 7.92 4.57
N ARG A 171 -14.25 7.97 3.66
CA ARG A 171 -13.15 6.99 3.64
C ARG A 171 -12.25 7.10 4.87
N LEU A 172 -11.99 8.30 5.37
CA LEU A 172 -11.25 8.51 6.63
C LEU A 172 -11.98 7.89 7.83
N ALA A 173 -13.31 7.98 7.89
CA ALA A 173 -14.12 7.38 8.95
C ALA A 173 -14.15 5.84 8.92
N GLY A 174 -13.48 5.21 7.95
CA GLY A 174 -13.49 3.76 7.77
C GLY A 174 -14.72 3.26 7.02
N GLY A 175 -15.30 4.11 6.15
CA GLY A 175 -16.45 3.75 5.32
C GLY A 175 -16.21 2.43 4.60
N CYS A 176 -16.90 1.39 5.08
CA CYS A 176 -16.94 0.05 4.51
C CYS A 176 -17.50 0.14 3.08
N GLU A 177 -16.77 -0.43 2.13
CA GLU A 177 -17.34 -0.99 0.89
C GLU A 177 -17.28 -2.52 1.00
#